data_AF-A0A644UAJ8-F1
#
_entry.id   AF-A0A644UAJ8-F1
#
_cell.length_a   1.000
_cell.length_b   1.000
_cell.length_c   1.000
_cell.angle_alpha   90.00
_cell.angle_beta   90.00
_cell.angle_gamma   90.00
#
_symmetry.space_group_name_H-M   'P 1'
#
loop_
_entity.id
_entity.type
_entity.pdbx_description
1 polymer ?
#
loop_
_entity_poly.entity_id
_entity_poly.type
_entity_poly.pdbx_seq_one_letter_code
_entity_poly.pdbx_strand_id
1 'polypeptide(L)'
;MKQSIITTMLLLIATFALAQGLEYKDGLYYKKGMLYTGTHTEHFENGNVSVELSVKNGLEDGAVNYYFENGIKKEQREYLEGKKNGIWQTWNENGVKIAEASYKSDVKHGPWNIWSADGVKIYEMYYTEGAKTGIWKQWDEEGKLIMERDFGN
;
A
#
# COMPACT_ATOMS: atom_id res chain seq x y z
N MET A 1 -50.30 -32.88 -24.72
CA MET A 1 -49.55 -31.64 -25.02
C MET A 1 -49.05 -31.06 -23.72
N LYS A 2 -47.83 -31.41 -23.30
CA LYS A 2 -47.23 -30.95 -22.04
C LYS A 2 -46.29 -29.77 -22.30
N GLN A 3 -46.32 -28.87 -21.33
CA GLN A 3 -45.74 -27.54 -21.29
C GLN A 3 -44.21 -27.52 -21.47
N SER A 4 -43.68 -26.48 -22.10
CA SER A 4 -42.26 -26.10 -22.01
C SER A 4 -42.02 -24.69 -22.55
N ILE A 5 -42.25 -23.64 -21.75
CA ILE A 5 -41.63 -22.30 -21.93
C ILE A 5 -41.40 -21.66 -20.55
N ILE A 6 -40.65 -22.29 -19.64
CA ILE A 6 -40.11 -21.60 -18.42
C ILE A 6 -38.72 -22.15 -18.05
N THR A 7 -37.83 -22.31 -19.02
CA THR A 7 -36.43 -22.68 -18.74
C THR A 7 -35.41 -21.69 -19.28
N THR A 8 -35.77 -20.90 -20.30
CA THR A 8 -34.83 -19.92 -20.90
C THR A 8 -34.66 -18.65 -20.05
N MET A 9 -35.65 -18.28 -19.23
CA MET A 9 -35.59 -17.05 -18.42
C MET A 9 -34.78 -17.20 -17.13
N LEU A 10 -34.54 -18.43 -16.65
CA LEU A 10 -33.71 -18.67 -15.46
C LEU A 10 -32.20 -18.61 -15.77
N LEU A 11 -31.78 -18.92 -17.01
CA LEU A 11 -30.38 -18.94 -17.40
C LEU A 11 -29.79 -17.52 -17.55
N LEU A 12 -30.61 -16.52 -17.89
CA LEU A 12 -30.17 -15.12 -18.05
C LEU A 12 -29.97 -14.38 -16.71
N ILE A 13 -30.63 -14.84 -15.63
CA ILE A 13 -30.49 -14.24 -14.30
C ILE A 13 -29.20 -14.73 -13.62
N ALA A 14 -28.72 -15.93 -13.98
CA ALA A 14 -27.52 -16.53 -13.38
C ALA A 14 -26.21 -15.86 -13.79
N THR A 15 -26.16 -15.14 -14.93
CA THR A 15 -24.95 -14.43 -15.37
C THR A 15 -24.75 -13.08 -14.69
N PHE A 16 -25.74 -12.54 -13.97
CA PHE A 16 -25.61 -11.28 -13.22
C PHE A 16 -25.10 -11.46 -11.78
N ALA A 17 -24.77 -12.69 -11.40
CA ALA A 17 -23.96 -12.96 -10.21
C ALA A 17 -22.45 -12.89 -10.54
N LEU A 18 -22.04 -12.00 -11.47
CA LEU A 18 -20.64 -11.66 -11.65
C LEU A 18 -20.09 -11.24 -10.28
N ALA A 19 -19.02 -11.90 -9.89
CA ALA A 19 -18.32 -11.71 -8.63
C ALA A 19 -18.30 -10.21 -8.25
N GLN A 20 -19.06 -9.86 -7.23
CA GLN A 20 -19.17 -8.48 -6.75
C GLN A 20 -17.89 -8.16 -5.97
N GLY A 21 -16.84 -7.86 -6.72
CA GLY A 21 -15.52 -7.47 -6.23
C GLY A 21 -15.58 -6.15 -5.45
N LEU A 22 -14.44 -5.77 -4.90
CA LEU A 22 -14.29 -4.43 -4.37
C LEU A 22 -14.16 -3.46 -5.56
N GLU A 23 -15.01 -2.45 -5.61
CA GLU A 23 -15.00 -1.42 -6.64
C GLU A 23 -14.38 -0.15 -6.08
N TYR A 24 -13.39 0.43 -6.77
CA TYR A 24 -12.84 1.74 -6.42
C TYR A 24 -13.35 2.80 -7.40
N LYS A 25 -14.05 3.81 -6.88
CA LYS A 25 -14.66 4.88 -7.68
C LYS A 25 -14.66 6.18 -6.90
N ASP A 26 -14.29 7.28 -7.55
CA ASP A 26 -14.32 8.65 -6.99
C ASP A 26 -13.59 8.76 -5.64
N GLY A 27 -12.47 8.05 -5.48
CA GLY A 27 -11.68 8.06 -4.26
C GLY A 27 -12.16 7.11 -3.15
N LEU A 28 -13.24 6.36 -3.40
CA LEU A 28 -13.90 5.53 -2.39
C LEU A 28 -14.04 4.07 -2.85
N TYR A 29 -13.91 3.17 -1.90
CA TYR A 29 -14.14 1.74 -2.07
C TYR A 29 -15.60 1.38 -1.78
N TYR A 30 -16.20 0.63 -2.69
CA TYR A 30 -17.56 0.14 -2.62
C TYR A 30 -17.60 -1.37 -2.75
N LYS A 31 -18.56 -2.00 -2.08
CA LYS A 31 -18.91 -3.40 -2.30
C LYS A 31 -20.42 -3.52 -2.40
N LYS A 32 -20.91 -4.02 -3.54
CA LYS A 32 -22.36 -4.08 -3.84
C LYS A 32 -23.05 -2.71 -3.78
N GLY A 33 -22.37 -1.66 -4.27
CA GLY A 33 -22.89 -0.29 -4.30
C GLY A 33 -22.91 0.45 -2.96
N MET A 34 -22.37 -0.14 -1.88
CA MET A 34 -22.28 0.49 -0.55
C MET A 34 -20.82 0.76 -0.18
N LEU A 35 -20.56 1.84 0.57
CA LEU A 35 -19.22 2.14 1.09
C LEU A 35 -18.68 0.94 1.87
N TYR A 36 -17.47 0.54 1.53
CA TYR A 36 -16.88 -0.67 2.07
C TYR A 36 -16.20 -0.40 3.42
N THR A 37 -16.35 -1.34 4.35
CA THR A 37 -15.59 -1.40 5.59
C THR A 37 -15.15 -2.85 5.82
N GLY A 38 -13.87 -3.06 6.05
CA GLY A 38 -13.28 -4.37 6.26
C GLY A 38 -11.91 -4.51 5.60
N THR A 39 -11.39 -5.74 5.64
CA THR A 39 -10.15 -6.11 4.96
C THR A 39 -10.45 -6.79 3.62
N HIS A 40 -9.71 -6.40 2.58
CA HIS A 40 -9.78 -7.00 1.26
C HIS A 40 -8.42 -7.56 0.86
N THR A 41 -8.44 -8.72 0.18
CA THR A 41 -7.22 -9.39 -0.28
C THR A 41 -7.36 -9.71 -1.76
N GLU A 42 -6.37 -9.28 -2.52
CA GLU A 42 -6.19 -9.63 -3.93
C GLU A 42 -5.07 -10.66 -4.06
N HIS A 43 -5.12 -11.45 -5.13
CA HIS A 43 -4.15 -12.51 -5.39
C HIS A 43 -3.61 -12.40 -6.80
N PHE A 44 -2.35 -12.77 -6.99
CA PHE A 44 -1.76 -13.02 -8.30
C PHE A 44 -2.38 -14.25 -8.96
N GLU A 45 -2.11 -14.46 -10.25
CA GLU A 45 -2.58 -15.64 -10.98
C GLU A 45 -2.07 -16.95 -10.38
N ASN A 46 -0.90 -16.93 -9.74
CA ASN A 46 -0.31 -18.08 -9.06
C ASN A 46 -0.96 -18.39 -7.69
N GLY A 47 -1.93 -17.58 -7.26
CA GLY A 47 -2.65 -17.74 -5.99
C GLY A 47 -1.97 -17.11 -4.77
N ASN A 48 -0.76 -16.56 -4.89
CA ASN A 48 -0.15 -15.79 -3.82
C ASN A 48 -0.87 -14.45 -3.65
N VAL A 49 -0.88 -13.94 -2.43
CA VAL A 49 -1.45 -12.61 -2.13
C VAL A 49 -0.66 -11.54 -2.87
N SER A 50 -1.35 -10.61 -3.54
CA SER A 50 -0.75 -9.44 -4.17
C SER A 50 -0.94 -8.18 -3.34
N VAL A 51 -2.12 -8.02 -2.74
CA VAL A 51 -2.50 -6.86 -1.94
C VAL A 51 -3.35 -7.29 -0.74
N GLU A 52 -3.10 -6.71 0.41
CA GLU A 52 -4.01 -6.69 1.55
C GLU A 52 -4.35 -5.24 1.90
N LEU A 53 -5.63 -4.91 1.93
CA LEU A 53 -6.13 -3.54 2.05
C LEU A 53 -7.09 -3.45 3.24
N SER A 54 -6.86 -2.48 4.13
CA SER A 54 -7.78 -2.12 5.21
C SER A 54 -8.60 -0.90 4.82
N VAL A 55 -9.93 -1.01 4.83
CA VAL A 55 -10.85 0.06 4.44
C VAL A 55 -11.86 0.33 5.54
N LYS A 56 -12.18 1.60 5.75
CA LYS A 56 -13.28 2.05 6.60
C LYS A 56 -14.07 3.15 5.91
N ASN A 57 -15.39 2.99 5.81
CA ASN A 57 -16.29 3.93 5.15
C ASN A 57 -15.85 4.32 3.73
N GLY A 58 -15.32 3.35 2.99
CA GLY A 58 -14.81 3.51 1.64
C GLY A 58 -13.42 4.16 1.55
N LEU A 59 -12.78 4.52 2.66
CA LEU A 59 -11.43 5.11 2.65
C LEU A 59 -10.40 4.09 3.17
N GLU A 60 -9.16 4.17 2.68
CA GLU A 60 -8.04 3.42 3.26
C GLU A 60 -7.86 3.83 4.74
N ASP A 61 -7.92 2.88 5.66
CA ASP A 61 -7.84 3.13 7.10
C ASP A 61 -7.16 1.93 7.78
N GLY A 62 -5.91 2.13 8.18
CA GLY A 62 -5.01 1.09 8.63
C GLY A 62 -3.94 0.74 7.60
N ALA A 63 -3.47 -0.51 7.64
CA ALA A 63 -2.37 -0.98 6.81
C ALA A 63 -2.84 -1.38 5.40
N VAL A 64 -1.99 -1.09 4.41
CA VAL A 64 -2.05 -1.63 3.05
C VAL A 64 -0.73 -2.31 2.76
N ASN A 65 -0.75 -3.62 2.54
CA ASN A 65 0.42 -4.41 2.20
C ASN A 65 0.39 -4.79 0.73
N TYR A 66 1.51 -4.61 0.04
CA TYR A 66 1.75 -5.11 -1.31
C TYR A 66 2.82 -6.18 -1.26
N TYR A 67 2.70 -7.18 -2.13
CA TYR A 67 3.61 -8.30 -2.20
C TYR A 67 4.15 -8.46 -3.63
N PHE A 68 5.29 -9.12 -3.76
CA PHE A 68 5.78 -9.63 -5.04
C PHE A 68 5.12 -10.98 -5.34
N GLU A 69 5.15 -11.42 -6.60
CA GLU A 69 4.56 -12.72 -7.00
C GLU A 69 5.14 -13.91 -6.24
N ASN A 70 6.38 -13.80 -5.75
CA ASN A 70 7.05 -14.80 -4.92
C ASN A 70 6.57 -14.80 -3.44
N GLY A 71 5.62 -13.94 -3.09
CA GLY A 71 5.05 -13.80 -1.73
C GLY A 71 5.85 -12.91 -0.79
N ILE A 72 7.00 -12.37 -1.21
CA ILE A 72 7.79 -11.44 -0.39
C ILE A 72 7.06 -10.10 -0.31
N LYS A 73 7.03 -9.49 0.88
CA LYS A 73 6.46 -8.17 1.07
C LYS A 73 7.23 -7.16 0.23
N LYS A 74 6.52 -6.40 -0.60
CA LYS A 74 7.04 -5.35 -1.47
C LYS A 74 6.93 -3.98 -0.82
N GLU A 75 5.78 -3.70 -0.24
CA GLU A 75 5.50 -2.39 0.35
C GLU A 75 4.48 -2.53 1.48
N GLN A 76 4.62 -1.69 2.50
CA GLN A 76 3.65 -1.53 3.58
C GLN A 76 3.41 -0.05 3.72
N ARG A 77 2.13 0.33 3.69
CA ARG A 77 1.67 1.70 3.85
C ARG A 77 0.69 1.75 5.00
N GLU A 78 0.68 2.87 5.69
CA GLU A 78 -0.27 3.16 6.75
C GLU A 78 -1.09 4.40 6.39
N TYR A 79 -2.40 4.26 6.57
CA TYR A 79 -3.39 5.30 6.28
C TYR A 79 -4.32 5.52 7.47
N LEU A 80 -4.85 6.72 7.57
CA LEU A 80 -5.91 7.08 8.48
C LEU A 80 -6.90 7.96 7.72
N GLU A 81 -8.16 7.51 7.61
CA GLU A 81 -9.21 8.22 6.89
C GLU A 81 -8.80 8.65 5.46
N GLY A 82 -8.13 7.75 4.74
CA GLY A 82 -7.67 7.96 3.36
C GLY A 82 -6.40 8.78 3.21
N LYS A 83 -5.81 9.26 4.31
CA LYS A 83 -4.56 10.05 4.29
C LYS A 83 -3.38 9.21 4.72
N LYS A 84 -2.21 9.45 4.13
CA LYS A 84 -0.97 8.80 4.56
C LYS A 84 -0.68 9.19 6.01
N ASN A 85 -0.53 8.19 6.87
CA ASN A 85 -0.31 8.45 8.28
C ASN A 85 0.42 7.27 8.92
N GLY A 86 1.64 7.50 9.40
CA GLY A 86 2.50 6.46 9.95
C GLY A 86 3.72 6.18 9.08
N ILE A 87 4.27 4.97 9.18
CA ILE A 87 5.52 4.60 8.50
C ILE A 87 5.21 3.79 7.25
N TRP A 88 5.76 4.24 6.12
CA TRP A 88 5.73 3.51 4.87
C TRP A 88 7.08 2.85 4.64
N GLN A 89 7.08 1.58 4.26
CA GLN A 89 8.28 0.78 4.09
C GLN A 89 8.25 0.05 2.76
N THR A 90 9.40 -0.07 2.11
CA THR A 90 9.56 -0.76 0.84
C THR A 90 10.71 -1.75 0.92
N TRP A 91 10.52 -2.93 0.35
CA TRP A 91 11.51 -3.98 0.24
C TRP A 91 11.73 -4.37 -1.22
N ASN A 92 12.91 -4.91 -1.52
CA ASN A 92 13.18 -5.52 -2.82
C ASN A 92 12.72 -6.98 -2.88
N GLU A 93 12.85 -7.62 -4.05
CA GLU A 93 12.43 -9.02 -4.28
C GLU A 93 13.18 -10.05 -3.42
N ASN A 94 14.31 -9.67 -2.81
CA ASN A 94 15.06 -10.51 -1.87
C ASN A 94 14.62 -10.30 -0.41
N GLY A 95 13.63 -9.43 -0.16
CA GLY A 95 13.15 -9.09 1.18
C GLY A 95 14.03 -8.09 1.94
N VAL A 96 14.98 -7.43 1.27
CA VAL A 96 15.83 -6.40 1.88
C VAL A 96 15.07 -5.07 1.87
N LYS A 97 14.99 -4.40 3.03
CA LYS A 97 14.37 -3.07 3.13
C LYS A 97 15.22 -2.04 2.40
N ILE A 98 14.62 -1.31 1.47
CA ILE A 98 15.29 -0.31 0.61
C ILE A 98 14.78 1.11 0.85
N ALA A 99 13.61 1.29 1.46
CA ALA A 99 13.11 2.61 1.82
C ALA A 99 12.20 2.58 3.06
N GLU A 100 12.20 3.71 3.76
CA GLU A 100 11.31 3.99 4.88
C GLU A 100 10.99 5.48 4.89
N ALA A 101 9.70 5.82 5.01
CA ALA A 101 9.22 7.20 4.96
C ALA A 101 8.10 7.40 5.97
N SER A 102 8.24 8.38 6.85
CA SER A 102 7.20 8.73 7.82
C SER A 102 6.30 9.86 7.33
N TYR A 103 5.00 9.66 7.49
CA TYR A 103 3.96 10.61 7.13
C TYR A 103 3.04 10.92 8.32
N LYS A 104 2.49 12.13 8.33
CA LYS A 104 1.40 12.56 9.20
C LYS A 104 0.42 13.35 8.36
N SER A 105 -0.77 12.81 8.15
CA SER A 105 -1.82 13.43 7.32
C SER A 105 -1.32 13.93 5.95
N ASP A 106 -0.75 13.02 5.15
CA ASP A 106 -0.15 13.26 3.81
C ASP A 106 1.16 14.04 3.78
N VAL A 107 1.60 14.60 4.92
CA VAL A 107 2.80 15.43 5.02
C VAL A 107 3.97 14.60 5.56
N LYS A 108 5.17 14.78 4.99
CA LYS A 108 6.39 14.13 5.52
C LYS A 108 6.64 14.59 6.96
N HIS A 109 6.75 13.64 7.88
CA HIS A 109 6.90 13.95 9.30
C HIS A 109 7.57 12.79 10.02
N GLY A 110 8.85 12.96 10.35
CA GLY A 110 9.70 11.95 10.96
C GLY A 110 10.86 11.50 10.06
N PRO A 111 11.41 10.30 10.31
CA PRO A 111 12.54 9.78 9.56
C PRO A 111 12.20 9.48 8.10
N TRP A 112 13.22 9.60 7.26
CA TRP A 112 13.21 9.17 5.88
C TRP A 112 14.54 8.53 5.55
N ASN A 113 14.53 7.23 5.32
CA ASN A 113 15.72 6.43 5.13
C ASN A 113 15.68 5.74 3.77
N ILE A 114 16.84 5.61 3.14
CA ILE A 114 17.03 4.88 1.88
C ILE A 114 18.24 3.97 2.04
N TRP A 115 18.11 2.73 1.59
CA TRP A 115 19.18 1.74 1.58
C TRP A 115 19.41 1.22 0.15
N SER A 116 20.62 0.72 -0.13
CA SER A 116 20.93 0.01 -1.36
C SER A 116 20.22 -1.35 -1.41
N ALA A 117 20.30 -2.03 -2.55
CA ALA A 117 19.72 -3.37 -2.73
C ALA A 117 20.30 -4.42 -1.75
N ASP A 118 21.52 -4.20 -1.27
CA ASP A 118 22.21 -5.04 -0.29
C ASP A 118 21.96 -4.60 1.17
N GLY A 119 21.16 -3.56 1.37
CA GLY A 119 20.78 -3.06 2.71
C GLY A 119 21.79 -2.10 3.33
N VAL A 120 22.78 -1.62 2.56
CA VAL A 120 23.68 -0.55 3.03
C VAL A 120 22.91 0.76 3.07
N LYS A 121 22.97 1.48 4.19
CA LYS A 121 22.26 2.77 4.33
C LYS A 121 22.91 3.81 3.41
N ILE A 122 22.10 4.46 2.57
CA ILE A 122 22.56 5.49 1.61
C ILE A 122 22.11 6.87 2.06
N TYR A 123 20.89 7.00 2.58
CA TYR A 123 20.38 8.26 3.11
C TYR A 123 19.69 8.07 4.45
N GLU A 124 19.91 9.03 5.34
CA GLU A 124 19.17 9.23 6.58
C GLU A 124 18.81 10.70 6.64
N MET A 125 17.53 10.97 6.61
CA MET A 125 16.97 12.31 6.56
C MET A 125 15.86 12.41 7.59
N TYR A 126 15.53 13.62 7.96
CA TYR A 126 14.43 13.90 8.87
C TYR A 126 13.60 15.08 8.37
N TYR A 127 12.29 14.98 8.56
CA TYR A 127 11.33 15.99 8.16
C TYR A 127 10.39 16.34 9.30
N THR A 128 9.98 17.60 9.37
CA THR A 128 8.93 18.06 10.27
C THR A 128 7.98 18.93 9.47
N GLU A 129 6.73 18.49 9.34
CA GLU A 129 5.69 19.21 8.58
C GLU A 129 6.13 19.54 7.14
N GLY A 130 6.82 18.58 6.51
CA GLY A 130 7.31 18.69 5.14
C GLY A 130 8.64 19.44 4.99
N ALA A 131 9.07 20.20 6.00
CA ALA A 131 10.36 20.87 6.01
C ALA A 131 11.49 19.90 6.37
N LYS A 132 12.68 20.13 5.80
CA LYS A 132 13.91 19.41 6.18
C LYS A 132 14.32 19.85 7.58
N THR A 133 14.55 18.90 8.47
CA THR A 133 14.97 19.17 9.86
C THR A 133 16.02 18.17 10.30
N GLY A 134 16.72 18.49 11.39
CA GLY A 134 17.75 17.64 11.98
C GLY A 134 18.95 17.42 11.05
N ILE A 135 19.74 16.40 11.37
CA ILE A 135 20.97 16.09 10.64
C ILE A 135 20.65 15.11 9.52
N TRP A 136 20.95 15.53 8.29
CA TRP A 136 20.85 14.67 7.11
C TRP A 136 22.22 14.09 6.81
N LYS A 137 22.25 12.79 6.53
CA LYS A 137 23.47 12.04 6.25
C LYS A 137 23.34 11.27 4.94
N GLN A 138 24.46 11.15 4.26
CA GLN A 138 24.62 10.32 3.07
C GLN A 138 25.90 9.50 3.18
N TRP A 139 25.81 8.24 2.78
CA TRP A 139 26.93 7.31 2.71
C TRP A 139 27.11 6.84 1.26
N ASP A 140 28.32 6.39 0.93
CA ASP A 140 28.62 5.68 -0.32
C ASP A 140 28.22 4.19 -0.24
N GLU A 141 28.48 3.43 -1.30
CA GLU A 141 28.10 2.02 -1.42
C GLU A 141 28.87 1.12 -0.43
N GLU A 142 30.06 1.55 0.01
CA GLU A 142 30.86 0.90 1.04
C GLU A 142 30.43 1.28 2.47
N GLY A 143 29.42 2.14 2.62
CA GLY A 143 28.89 2.58 3.92
C GLY A 143 29.76 3.63 4.62
N LYS A 144 30.64 4.31 3.91
CA LYS A 144 31.42 5.44 4.43
C LYS A 144 30.61 6.73 4.29
N LEU A 145 30.58 7.51 5.38
CA LEU A 145 29.89 8.80 5.40
C LEU A 145 30.58 9.78 4.44
N ILE A 146 29.81 10.32 3.48
CA ILE A 146 30.30 11.27 2.48
C ILE A 146 29.68 12.66 2.62
N MET A 147 28.54 12.78 3.31
CA MET A 147 27.91 14.07 3.57
C MET A 147 27.14 14.04 4.89
N GLU A 148 27.29 15.13 5.65
CA GLU A 148 26.47 15.45 6.81
C GLU A 148 26.07 16.92 6.71
N ARG A 149 24.79 17.22 6.95
CA ARG A 149 24.25 18.58 6.93
C ARG A 149 23.21 18.76 8.01
N ASP A 150 23.38 19.80 8.83
CA ASP A 150 22.39 20.18 9.84
C ASP A 150 21.35 21.13 9.24
N PHE A 151 20.07 20.79 9.46
CA PHE A 151 18.90 21.60 9.14
C PHE A 151 18.17 22.07 10.41
N GLY A 152 18.76 21.91 11.59
CA GLY A 152 18.35 22.58 12.80
C GLY A 152 18.96 23.97 12.90
N ASN A 153 18.13 25.01 12.90
CA ASN A 153 18.45 26.34 13.44
C ASN A 153 17.29 26.76 14.33
#